data_AF-A0A197SI63-F1
#
_entry.id   AF-A0A197SI63-F1
#
_cell.length_a   1.000
_cell.length_b   1.000
_cell.length_c   1.000
_cell.angle_alpha   90.00
_cell.angle_beta   90.00
_cell.angle_gamma   90.00
#
_symmetry.space_group_name_H-M   'P 1'
#
loop_
_entity.id
_entity.type
_entity.pdbx_description
1 polymer ?
#
loop_
_entity_poly.entity_id
_entity_poly.type
_entity_poly.pdbx_seq_one_letter_code
_entity_poly.pdbx_strand_id
1 'polypeptide(L)'
;MGGQHGTQRGSQFTAIDPVLLRAPARPLPEHPDSPAGPTEADLARYVAEAALDPLLREAVELSSPSLARVLAADRSLAGDALRRAATAVGRYRLRMTTRPTPFGLLAGVGLARFGEAASVRWGGRHRAAVRPDLGWLAKVVKRLHQDPAVLPGLLLVADQQCVVRGSRLVLPYVPSDGDETLEEVSVRHTAVVAEVLRDAASPVAWAELVARVSEAFPAAPSDAVVDLVRTLVARGFLLTDLFPAPDSTDPLGHIRDRLPEGLLLRGELEGIRAELRRCEELPAGGDGARLKALQVAREHMTALCPSDHVLHVDLVLDADVVLPEVVREEFERAATALWRLSPPSAAVPPAPADRRR
;
A
#
# COMPACT_ATOMS: atom_id res chain seq x y z
N MET A 1 -11.44 64.20 -1.68
CA MET A 1 -11.70 63.17 -2.72
C MET A 1 -10.64 62.09 -2.52
N GLY A 2 -10.86 61.07 -1.71
CA GLY A 2 -11.82 60.00 -1.96
C GLY A 2 -11.19 58.85 -2.75
N GLY A 3 -9.90 58.54 -2.56
CA GLY A 3 -9.23 57.39 -3.19
C GLY A 3 -9.53 56.13 -2.40
N GLN A 4 -10.51 55.35 -2.86
CA GLN A 4 -10.78 54.00 -2.37
C GLN A 4 -9.51 53.15 -2.53
N HIS A 5 -8.80 52.93 -1.42
CA HIS A 5 -7.88 51.82 -1.31
C HIS A 5 -8.72 50.55 -1.35
N GLY A 6 -8.84 49.96 -2.54
CA GLY A 6 -9.37 48.63 -2.71
C GLY A 6 -8.59 47.70 -1.80
N THR A 7 -9.25 47.23 -0.75
CA THR A 7 -8.71 46.24 0.17
C THR A 7 -8.41 45.01 -0.69
N GLN A 8 -7.12 44.74 -0.96
CA GLN A 8 -6.70 43.43 -1.43
C GLN A 8 -7.29 42.44 -0.42
N ARG A 9 -8.37 41.75 -0.79
CA ARG A 9 -8.92 40.69 0.04
C ARG A 9 -7.83 39.63 0.10
N GLY A 10 -7.03 39.68 1.18
CA GLY A 10 -5.88 38.82 1.40
C GLY A 10 -6.24 37.36 1.17
N SER A 11 -5.25 36.57 0.76
CA SER A 11 -5.41 35.14 0.62
C SER A 11 -5.98 34.56 1.92
N GLN A 12 -6.95 33.64 1.80
CA GLN A 12 -7.51 32.91 2.93
C GLN A 12 -6.71 31.64 3.26
N PHE A 13 -5.76 31.28 2.41
CA PHE A 13 -4.90 30.12 2.54
C PHE A 13 -3.43 30.53 2.44
N THR A 14 -2.58 29.82 3.16
CA THR A 14 -1.13 29.96 3.07
C THR A 14 -0.54 28.65 2.57
N ALA A 15 0.26 28.70 1.51
CA ALA A 15 0.95 27.53 1.01
C ALA A 15 2.26 27.36 1.81
N ILE A 16 2.44 26.15 2.35
CA ILE A 16 3.59 25.81 3.21
C ILE A 16 4.45 24.73 2.56
N ASP A 17 5.73 24.73 2.93
CA ASP A 17 6.66 23.68 2.54
C ASP A 17 6.54 22.45 3.46
N PRO A 18 6.92 21.25 2.96
CA PRO A 18 7.36 20.98 1.59
C PRO A 18 6.19 20.81 0.61
N VAL A 19 6.45 21.09 -0.68
CA VAL A 19 5.54 20.80 -1.80
C VAL A 19 5.86 19.42 -2.36
N LEU A 20 4.85 18.55 -2.50
CA LEU A 20 5.01 17.24 -3.10
C LEU A 20 5.19 17.36 -4.63
N LEU A 21 6.39 17.05 -5.11
CA LEU A 21 6.67 16.91 -6.53
C LEU A 21 6.35 15.49 -6.99
N ARG A 22 5.68 15.37 -8.13
CA ARG A 22 5.41 14.09 -8.81
C ARG A 22 5.93 14.19 -10.22
N ALA A 23 6.77 13.24 -10.64
CA ALA A 23 7.35 13.26 -11.98
C ALA A 23 7.56 11.84 -12.53
N PRO A 24 7.55 11.69 -13.87
CA PRO A 24 7.97 10.45 -14.52
C PRO A 24 9.43 10.11 -14.17
N ALA A 25 9.77 8.83 -14.17
CA ALA A 25 11.11 8.36 -13.82
C ALA A 25 12.16 8.66 -14.90
N ARG A 26 11.72 9.03 -16.12
CA ARG A 26 12.59 9.37 -17.24
C ARG A 26 12.23 10.73 -17.84
N PRO A 27 13.22 11.46 -18.37
CA PRO A 27 12.95 12.64 -19.17
C PRO A 27 12.20 12.26 -20.45
N LEU A 28 11.47 13.23 -21.02
CA LEU A 28 10.89 13.07 -22.34
C LEU A 28 12.03 12.90 -23.37
N PRO A 29 12.00 11.85 -24.22
CA PRO A 29 13.02 11.65 -25.23
C PRO A 29 12.94 12.73 -26.32
N GLU A 30 14.08 13.06 -26.95
CA GLU A 30 14.13 14.02 -28.07
C GLU A 30 13.36 13.53 -29.30
N HIS A 31 13.24 12.21 -29.45
CA HIS A 31 12.48 11.56 -30.51
C HIS A 31 11.40 10.65 -29.91
N PRO A 32 10.24 10.51 -30.58
CA PRO A 32 9.18 9.62 -30.12
C PRO A 32 9.71 8.20 -29.96
N ASP A 33 9.55 7.65 -28.76
CA ASP A 33 9.93 6.28 -28.46
C ASP A 33 8.87 5.32 -29.03
N SER A 34 9.00 5.05 -30.33
CA SER A 34 8.07 4.27 -31.15
C SER A 34 8.82 3.36 -32.12
N PRO A 35 8.20 2.27 -32.60
CA PRO A 35 8.82 1.41 -33.62
C PRO A 35 9.23 2.21 -34.86
N ALA A 36 10.37 1.86 -35.45
CA ALA A 36 10.90 2.52 -36.66
C ALA A 36 9.97 2.42 -37.88
N GLY A 37 9.05 1.45 -37.86
CA GLY A 37 8.07 1.21 -38.90
C GLY A 37 7.03 0.16 -38.47
N PRO A 38 6.02 -0.10 -39.31
CA PRO A 38 4.96 -1.06 -38.99
C PRO A 38 5.35 -2.52 -39.28
N THR A 39 6.56 -2.78 -39.79
CA THR A 39 6.97 -4.13 -40.19
C THR A 39 7.22 -5.02 -38.97
N GLU A 40 7.08 -6.34 -39.12
CA GLU A 40 7.40 -7.26 -38.02
C GLU A 40 8.87 -7.15 -37.59
N ALA A 41 9.79 -6.88 -38.52
CA ALA A 41 11.20 -6.66 -38.20
C ALA A 41 11.41 -5.42 -37.31
N ASP A 42 10.68 -4.34 -37.57
CA ASP A 42 10.76 -3.12 -36.75
C ASP A 42 10.17 -3.33 -35.35
N LEU A 43 9.04 -4.04 -35.26
CA LEU A 43 8.44 -4.39 -33.98
C LEU A 43 9.33 -5.32 -33.16
N ALA A 44 9.95 -6.31 -33.81
CA ALA A 44 10.88 -7.24 -33.14
C ALA A 44 12.10 -6.50 -32.60
N ARG A 45 12.68 -5.59 -33.39
CA ARG A 45 13.79 -4.73 -32.95
C ARG A 45 13.39 -3.87 -31.75
N TYR A 46 12.22 -3.22 -31.82
CA TYR A 46 11.71 -2.37 -30.75
C TYR A 46 11.51 -3.13 -29.42
N VAL A 47 10.98 -4.36 -29.49
CA VAL A 47 10.84 -5.22 -28.29
C VAL A 47 12.20 -5.71 -27.79
N ALA A 48 13.13 -6.07 -28.68
CA ALA A 48 14.47 -6.49 -28.30
C ALA A 48 15.26 -5.37 -27.60
N GLU A 49 15.18 -4.14 -28.10
CA GLU A 49 15.75 -2.96 -27.45
C GLU A 49 15.17 -2.73 -26.05
N ALA A 50 13.87 -2.94 -25.87
CA ALA A 50 13.23 -2.86 -24.55
C ALA A 50 13.72 -3.96 -23.59
N ALA A 51 14.05 -5.15 -24.10
CA ALA A 51 14.64 -6.24 -23.32
C ALA A 51 16.12 -6.01 -22.95
N LEU A 52 16.77 -5.00 -23.54
CA LEU A 52 18.13 -4.58 -23.18
C LEU A 52 18.15 -3.40 -22.21
N ASP A 53 17.01 -2.77 -21.93
CA ASP A 53 16.89 -1.64 -21.01
C ASP A 53 16.66 -2.12 -19.57
N PRO A 54 17.66 -2.03 -18.67
CA PRO A 54 17.55 -2.64 -17.34
C PRO A 54 16.47 -1.98 -16.47
N LEU A 55 16.33 -0.65 -16.54
CA LEU A 55 15.35 0.09 -15.75
C LEU A 55 13.93 -0.19 -16.23
N LEU A 56 13.72 -0.27 -17.55
CA LEU A 56 12.42 -0.64 -18.11
C LEU A 56 12.04 -2.07 -17.71
N ARG A 57 12.99 -3.02 -17.80
CA ARG A 57 12.74 -4.41 -17.38
C ARG A 57 12.33 -4.50 -15.93
N GLU A 58 13.03 -3.80 -15.05
CA GLU A 58 12.71 -3.77 -13.63
C GLU A 58 11.34 -3.15 -13.36
N ALA A 59 11.02 -2.04 -14.04
CA ALA A 59 9.72 -1.41 -13.90
C ALA A 59 8.57 -2.30 -14.41
N VAL A 60 8.80 -3.03 -15.50
CA VAL A 60 7.85 -4.00 -16.06
C VAL A 60 7.71 -5.23 -15.17
N GLU A 61 8.78 -5.74 -14.54
CA GLU A 61 8.73 -6.84 -13.58
C GLU A 61 7.79 -6.54 -12.40
N LEU A 62 7.78 -5.29 -11.93
CA LEU A 62 6.91 -4.84 -10.85
C LEU A 62 5.47 -4.62 -11.32
N SER A 63 5.29 -4.10 -12.54
CA SER A 63 4.01 -3.61 -13.04
C SER A 63 3.20 -4.64 -13.83
N SER A 64 3.86 -5.57 -14.52
CA SER A 64 3.25 -6.57 -15.40
C SER A 64 4.12 -7.82 -15.52
N PRO A 65 3.93 -8.80 -14.62
CA PRO A 65 4.66 -10.07 -14.65
C PRO A 65 4.51 -10.83 -15.99
N SER A 66 3.37 -10.67 -16.68
CA SER A 66 3.16 -11.28 -17.99
C SER A 66 4.02 -10.68 -19.09
N LEU A 67 4.19 -9.35 -19.14
CA LEU A 67 5.09 -8.70 -20.08
C LEU A 67 6.55 -8.94 -19.69
N ALA A 68 6.87 -8.96 -18.40
CA ALA A 68 8.22 -9.26 -17.92
C ALA A 68 8.72 -10.62 -18.41
N ARG A 69 7.87 -11.66 -18.32
CA ARG A 69 8.15 -12.99 -18.90
C ARG A 69 8.38 -12.96 -20.40
N VAL A 70 7.68 -12.09 -21.13
CA VAL A 70 7.88 -11.92 -22.58
C VAL A 70 9.22 -11.28 -22.88
N LEU A 71 9.63 -10.25 -22.12
CA LEU A 71 10.91 -9.56 -22.30
C LEU A 71 12.11 -10.39 -21.83
N ALA A 72 11.91 -11.32 -20.90
CA ALA A 72 12.95 -12.21 -20.40
C ALA A 72 13.14 -13.48 -21.24
N ALA A 73 12.19 -13.82 -22.11
CA ALA A 73 12.23 -15.06 -22.87
C ALA A 73 13.23 -14.97 -24.03
N ASP A 74 14.14 -15.96 -24.11
CA ASP A 74 15.04 -16.13 -25.24
C ASP A 74 14.32 -16.82 -26.42
N ARG A 75 13.29 -16.15 -26.95
CA ARG A 75 12.54 -16.63 -28.11
C ARG A 75 12.04 -15.48 -28.97
N SER A 76 12.08 -15.67 -30.28
CA SER A 76 11.50 -14.72 -31.23
C SER A 76 9.97 -14.72 -31.13
N LEU A 77 9.39 -13.52 -31.01
CA LEU A 77 7.94 -13.32 -31.14
C LEU A 77 7.60 -13.09 -32.61
N ALA A 78 6.39 -13.47 -33.02
CA ALA A 78 5.85 -13.19 -34.34
C ALA A 78 4.35 -12.86 -34.28
N GLY A 79 3.80 -12.31 -35.36
CA GLY A 79 2.37 -12.05 -35.52
C GLY A 79 1.74 -11.24 -34.39
N ASP A 80 0.57 -11.68 -33.91
CA ASP A 80 -0.19 -10.95 -32.88
C ASP A 80 0.51 -10.88 -31.53
N ALA A 81 1.30 -11.89 -31.18
CA ALA A 81 2.06 -11.87 -29.93
C ALA A 81 3.10 -10.74 -29.94
N LEU A 82 3.79 -10.57 -31.07
CA LEU A 82 4.76 -9.48 -31.26
C LEU A 82 4.07 -8.11 -31.24
N ARG A 83 2.97 -7.94 -31.96
CA ARG A 83 2.20 -6.68 -31.97
C ARG A 83 1.71 -6.28 -30.57
N ARG A 84 1.19 -7.24 -29.80
CA ARG A 84 0.77 -7.01 -28.41
C ARG A 84 1.94 -6.62 -27.51
N ALA A 85 3.08 -7.30 -27.63
CA ALA A 85 4.28 -6.99 -26.85
C ALA A 85 4.80 -5.58 -27.18
N ALA A 86 4.95 -5.24 -28.47
CA ALA A 86 5.38 -3.91 -28.90
C ALA A 86 4.43 -2.80 -28.42
N THR A 87 3.11 -3.01 -28.51
CA THR A 87 2.12 -2.07 -27.99
C THR A 87 2.25 -1.89 -26.47
N ALA A 88 2.42 -2.98 -25.73
CA ALA A 88 2.57 -2.93 -24.28
C ALA A 88 3.87 -2.22 -23.87
N VAL A 89 5.00 -2.52 -24.53
CA VAL A 89 6.28 -1.84 -24.35
C VAL A 89 6.14 -0.34 -24.60
N GLY A 90 5.50 0.07 -25.70
CA GLY A 90 5.23 1.48 -25.99
C GLY A 90 4.42 2.18 -24.91
N ARG A 91 3.38 1.52 -24.36
CA ARG A 91 2.62 2.07 -23.22
C ARG A 91 3.48 2.28 -21.98
N TYR A 92 4.38 1.35 -21.67
CA TYR A 92 5.28 1.49 -20.52
C TYR A 92 6.31 2.60 -20.73
N ARG A 93 6.98 2.65 -21.88
CA ARG A 93 7.92 3.73 -22.24
C ARG A 93 7.26 5.12 -22.21
N LEU A 94 6.08 5.26 -22.81
CA LEU A 94 5.29 6.50 -22.73
C LEU A 94 4.94 6.85 -21.29
N ARG A 95 4.51 5.86 -20.48
CA ARG A 95 4.17 6.10 -19.08
C ARG A 95 5.38 6.62 -18.28
N MET A 96 6.56 6.03 -18.49
CA MET A 96 7.80 6.41 -17.79
C MET A 96 8.31 7.81 -18.11
N THR A 97 7.82 8.42 -19.19
CA THR A 97 8.32 9.69 -19.73
C THR A 97 7.28 10.81 -19.66
N THR A 98 5.99 10.48 -19.58
CA THR A 98 4.91 11.49 -19.68
C THR A 98 3.94 11.51 -18.50
N ARG A 99 3.78 10.42 -17.74
CA ARG A 99 2.76 10.34 -16.69
C ARG A 99 3.38 10.51 -15.30
N PRO A 100 3.12 11.63 -14.60
CA PRO A 100 3.73 11.89 -13.29
C PRO A 100 3.09 11.10 -12.14
N THR A 101 2.02 10.32 -12.36
CA THR A 101 1.35 9.56 -11.29
C THR A 101 2.29 8.48 -10.72
N PRO A 102 2.74 8.59 -9.44
CA PRO A 102 3.69 7.65 -8.85
C PRO A 102 3.19 6.22 -8.94
N PHE A 103 4.04 5.31 -9.40
CA PHE A 103 3.70 3.90 -9.57
C PHE A 103 4.95 3.06 -9.83
N GLY A 104 5.37 2.27 -8.83
CA GLY A 104 6.56 1.44 -8.96
C GLY A 104 7.77 2.28 -9.32
N LEU A 105 8.46 1.87 -10.38
CA LEU A 105 9.62 2.58 -10.93
C LEU A 105 9.27 3.46 -12.15
N LEU A 106 7.99 3.61 -12.50
CA LEU A 106 7.58 4.36 -13.69
C LEU A 106 7.52 5.89 -13.43
N ALA A 107 7.20 6.27 -12.20
CA ALA A 107 7.12 7.64 -11.74
C ALA A 107 7.31 7.67 -10.23
N GLY A 108 7.86 8.78 -9.72
CA GLY A 108 8.21 8.92 -8.32
C GLY A 108 7.75 10.22 -7.69
N VAL A 109 8.08 10.36 -6.42
CA VAL A 109 7.85 11.54 -5.62
C VAL A 109 9.16 12.19 -5.20
N GLY A 110 9.17 13.52 -5.16
CA GLY A 110 10.25 14.32 -4.60
C GLY A 110 9.67 15.43 -3.72
N LEU A 111 10.54 16.13 -3.00
CA LEU A 111 10.15 17.32 -2.25
C LEU A 111 10.64 18.55 -3.00
N ALA A 112 9.76 19.53 -3.13
CA ALA A 112 10.10 20.88 -3.53
C ALA A 112 9.87 21.83 -2.35
N ARG A 113 10.52 22.99 -2.39
CA ARG A 113 10.31 24.08 -1.44
C ARG A 113 10.09 25.39 -2.17
N PHE A 114 9.52 26.37 -1.49
CA PHE A 114 9.49 27.74 -1.99
C PHE A 114 10.80 28.49 -1.67
N GLY A 115 11.11 29.53 -2.44
CA GLY A 115 12.27 30.39 -2.21
C GLY A 115 12.33 31.57 -3.16
N GLU A 116 13.37 32.40 -3.02
CA GLU A 116 13.50 33.65 -3.77
C GLU A 116 13.64 33.45 -5.28
N ALA A 117 14.39 32.43 -5.70
CA ALA A 117 14.68 32.14 -7.11
C ALA A 117 14.37 30.69 -7.45
N ALA A 118 13.83 30.49 -8.65
CA ALA A 118 13.59 29.16 -9.18
C ALA A 118 14.91 28.41 -9.38
N SER A 119 15.00 27.17 -8.89
CA SER A 119 16.14 26.31 -9.15
C SER A 119 15.73 24.85 -9.25
N VAL A 120 16.35 24.10 -10.16
CA VAL A 120 16.11 22.67 -10.33
C VAL A 120 17.45 21.96 -10.42
N ARG A 121 17.68 21.02 -9.50
CA ARG A 121 18.71 20.00 -9.62
C ARG A 121 18.02 18.66 -9.82
N TRP A 122 18.29 18.02 -10.96
CA TRP A 122 17.81 16.67 -11.25
C TRP A 122 18.99 15.71 -11.33
N GLY A 123 19.04 14.73 -10.43
CA GLY A 123 20.06 13.69 -10.42
C GLY A 123 19.50 12.35 -10.92
N GLY A 124 20.41 11.40 -11.15
CA GLY A 124 20.05 10.04 -11.59
C GLY A 124 19.95 9.02 -10.45
N ARG A 125 20.23 9.40 -9.20
CA ARG A 125 20.33 8.45 -8.07
C ARG A 125 19.00 8.28 -7.35
N HIS A 126 17.95 8.02 -8.11
CA HIS A 126 16.62 7.76 -7.55
C HIS A 126 16.67 6.54 -6.62
N ARG A 127 15.94 6.60 -5.51
CA ARG A 127 15.87 5.52 -4.52
C ARG A 127 14.53 4.84 -4.59
N ALA A 128 14.49 3.53 -4.62
CA ALA A 128 13.26 2.76 -4.62
C ALA A 128 13.03 2.14 -3.25
N ALA A 129 11.99 2.59 -2.54
CA ALA A 129 11.53 1.98 -1.31
C ALA A 129 10.68 0.74 -1.66
N VAL A 130 11.05 -0.41 -1.11
CA VAL A 130 10.42 -1.71 -1.44
C VAL A 130 9.79 -2.28 -0.18
N ARG A 131 8.49 -2.51 -0.23
CA ARG A 131 7.73 -3.05 0.89
C ARG A 131 6.80 -4.19 0.45
N PRO A 132 6.40 -5.08 1.36
CA PRO A 132 5.34 -6.04 1.06
C PRO A 132 4.06 -5.34 0.62
N ASP A 133 3.35 -5.94 -0.33
CA ASP A 133 1.99 -5.55 -0.62
C ASP A 133 1.09 -5.77 0.60
N LEU A 134 0.24 -4.79 0.93
CA LEU A 134 -0.61 -4.86 2.13
C LEU A 134 -1.69 -5.94 2.01
N GLY A 135 -2.21 -6.18 0.81
CA GLY A 135 -3.17 -7.25 0.56
C GLY A 135 -2.54 -8.63 0.73
N TRP A 136 -1.32 -8.82 0.23
CA TRP A 136 -0.53 -10.02 0.51
C TRP A 136 -0.23 -10.18 2.00
N LEU A 137 0.19 -9.10 2.68
CA LEU A 137 0.49 -9.12 4.11
C LEU A 137 -0.74 -9.51 4.96
N ALA A 138 -1.91 -8.98 4.61
CA ALA A 138 -3.18 -9.35 5.25
C ALA A 138 -3.51 -10.83 5.07
N LYS A 139 -3.27 -11.41 3.88
CA LYS A 139 -3.43 -12.85 3.64
C LYS A 139 -2.47 -13.69 4.48
N VAL A 140 -1.20 -13.26 4.63
CA VAL A 140 -0.22 -13.93 5.49
C VAL A 140 -0.69 -13.92 6.95
N VAL A 141 -1.11 -12.77 7.46
CA VAL A 141 -1.64 -12.63 8.84
C VAL A 141 -2.88 -13.49 9.04
N LYS A 142 -3.82 -13.49 8.09
CA LYS A 142 -5.03 -14.33 8.12
C LYS A 142 -4.69 -15.82 8.22
N ARG A 143 -3.68 -16.28 7.47
CA ARG A 143 -3.18 -17.67 7.55
C ARG A 143 -2.54 -17.95 8.92
N LEU A 144 -1.78 -17.01 9.47
CA LEU A 144 -1.14 -17.15 10.78
C LEU A 144 -2.15 -17.21 11.94
N HIS A 145 -3.28 -16.51 11.83
CA HIS A 145 -4.37 -16.65 12.80
C HIS A 145 -4.99 -18.05 12.84
N GLN A 146 -4.80 -18.86 11.81
CA GLN A 146 -5.26 -20.25 11.78
C GLN A 146 -4.27 -21.21 12.46
N ASP A 147 -3.03 -20.77 12.71
CA ASP A 147 -2.02 -21.59 13.34
C ASP A 147 -2.22 -21.64 14.87
N PRO A 148 -2.49 -22.84 15.44
CA PRO A 148 -2.71 -22.98 16.88
C PRO A 148 -1.52 -22.56 17.74
N ALA A 149 -0.31 -22.54 17.19
CA ALA A 149 0.91 -22.13 17.90
C ALA A 149 1.09 -20.61 17.97
N VAL A 150 0.44 -19.85 17.09
CA VAL A 150 0.67 -18.39 16.96
C VAL A 150 -0.22 -17.59 17.90
N LEU A 151 -1.53 -17.82 17.87
CA LEU A 151 -2.50 -17.05 18.67
C LEU A 151 -2.17 -16.94 20.18
N PRO A 152 -1.67 -18.00 20.86
CA PRO A 152 -1.35 -17.93 22.28
C PRO A 152 -0.29 -16.88 22.66
N GLY A 153 0.55 -16.45 21.72
CA GLY A 153 1.58 -15.44 21.95
C GLY A 153 1.15 -13.99 21.68
N LEU A 154 -0.10 -13.75 21.28
CA LEU A 154 -0.56 -12.45 20.82
C LEU A 154 -1.36 -11.67 21.87
N LEU A 155 -1.43 -10.36 21.66
CA LEU A 155 -2.40 -9.49 22.32
C LEU A 155 -3.69 -9.44 21.50
N LEU A 156 -4.82 -9.35 22.20
CA LEU A 156 -6.16 -9.27 21.65
C LEU A 156 -6.84 -7.98 22.07
N VAL A 157 -7.65 -7.41 21.19
CA VAL A 157 -8.53 -6.27 21.50
C VAL A 157 -9.84 -6.40 20.71
N ALA A 158 -10.96 -6.02 21.31
CA ALA A 158 -12.25 -5.98 20.64
C ALA A 158 -12.23 -4.96 19.51
N ASP A 159 -12.76 -5.34 18.35
CA ASP A 159 -12.92 -4.43 17.23
C ASP A 159 -13.95 -3.33 17.58
N GLN A 160 -13.56 -2.07 17.44
CA GLN A 160 -14.37 -0.91 17.81
C GLN A 160 -15.58 -0.69 16.89
N GLN A 161 -15.63 -1.37 15.74
CA GLN A 161 -16.76 -1.38 14.81
C GLN A 161 -17.84 -2.40 15.21
N CYS A 162 -17.61 -3.21 16.24
CA CYS A 162 -18.60 -4.13 16.77
C CYS A 162 -19.83 -3.38 17.30
N VAL A 163 -21.02 -3.77 16.84
CA VAL A 163 -22.30 -3.24 17.32
C VAL A 163 -23.20 -4.36 17.81
N VAL A 164 -23.82 -4.18 18.96
CA VAL A 164 -24.86 -5.10 19.47
C VAL A 164 -26.21 -4.70 18.88
N ARG A 165 -26.86 -5.63 18.17
CA ARG A 165 -28.22 -5.47 17.61
C ARG A 165 -29.11 -6.59 18.15
N GLY A 166 -29.90 -6.29 19.18
CA GLY A 166 -30.71 -7.28 19.88
C GLY A 166 -29.84 -8.39 20.48
N SER A 167 -30.04 -9.63 20.04
CA SER A 167 -29.29 -10.81 20.50
C SER A 167 -28.05 -11.14 19.66
N ARG A 168 -27.61 -10.21 18.80
CA ARG A 168 -26.49 -10.40 17.86
C ARG A 168 -25.39 -9.37 18.09
N LEU A 169 -24.15 -9.83 17.99
CA LEU A 169 -22.97 -8.98 17.82
C LEU A 169 -22.69 -8.92 16.32
N VAL A 170 -22.51 -7.71 15.80
CA VAL A 170 -22.46 -7.45 14.37
C VAL A 170 -21.23 -6.62 14.03
N LEU A 171 -20.50 -7.06 13.01
CA LEU A 171 -19.51 -6.27 12.29
C LEU A 171 -20.13 -5.85 10.95
N PRO A 172 -20.47 -4.57 10.77
CA PRO A 172 -21.22 -4.11 9.60
C PRO A 172 -20.38 -4.03 8.32
N TYR A 173 -19.05 -3.97 8.43
CA TYR A 173 -18.14 -3.73 7.30
C TYR A 173 -16.94 -4.66 7.35
N VAL A 174 -17.12 -5.89 6.86
CA VAL A 174 -16.02 -6.83 6.68
C VAL A 174 -15.69 -6.90 5.18
N PRO A 175 -14.45 -6.60 4.76
CA PRO A 175 -14.04 -6.79 3.37
C PRO A 175 -14.18 -8.26 2.97
N SER A 176 -14.86 -8.55 1.85
CA SER A 176 -14.89 -9.90 1.28
C SER A 176 -13.53 -10.25 0.63
N ASP A 177 -13.16 -11.52 0.63
CA ASP A 177 -11.90 -11.97 0.03
C ASP A 177 -11.95 -11.79 -1.50
N GLY A 178 -11.32 -10.73 -2.00
CA GLY A 178 -11.06 -10.54 -3.43
C GLY A 178 -12.15 -9.83 -4.23
N ASP A 179 -13.16 -9.24 -3.57
CA ASP A 179 -14.19 -8.44 -4.22
C ASP A 179 -14.37 -7.10 -3.47
N GLU A 180 -14.76 -6.03 -4.16
CA GLU A 180 -15.00 -4.71 -3.52
C GLU A 180 -16.30 -4.68 -2.69
N THR A 181 -16.87 -5.84 -2.39
CA THR A 181 -18.11 -5.99 -1.64
C THR A 181 -17.85 -6.03 -0.13
N LEU A 182 -18.69 -5.31 0.60
CA LEU A 182 -18.69 -5.30 2.06
C LEU A 182 -19.73 -6.30 2.56
N GLU A 183 -19.31 -7.18 3.45
CA GLU A 183 -20.18 -8.16 4.08
C GLU A 183 -20.46 -7.79 5.54
N GLU A 184 -21.67 -8.11 6.00
CA GLU A 184 -22.01 -8.05 7.41
C GLU A 184 -21.78 -9.43 8.05
N VAL A 185 -20.91 -9.47 9.06
CA VAL A 185 -20.66 -10.68 9.84
C VAL A 185 -21.37 -10.56 11.18
N SER A 186 -22.07 -11.61 11.61
CA SER A 186 -22.73 -11.61 12.90
C SER A 186 -22.61 -12.94 13.65
N VAL A 187 -22.50 -12.83 14.97
CA VAL A 187 -22.56 -13.96 15.91
C VAL A 187 -23.60 -13.72 16.98
N ARG A 188 -24.01 -14.76 17.70
CA ARG A 188 -24.92 -14.60 18.84
C ARG A 188 -24.19 -13.86 19.96
N HIS A 189 -24.80 -12.80 20.49
CA HIS A 189 -24.28 -12.06 21.62
C HIS A 189 -24.69 -12.76 22.93
N THR A 190 -23.96 -13.82 23.28
CA THR A 190 -24.15 -14.57 24.54
C THR A 190 -23.45 -13.86 25.70
N ALA A 191 -23.73 -14.29 26.94
CA ALA A 191 -23.05 -13.77 28.12
C ALA A 191 -21.52 -13.97 28.04
N VAL A 192 -21.06 -15.12 27.53
CA VAL A 192 -19.62 -15.41 27.35
C VAL A 192 -18.99 -14.48 26.31
N VAL A 193 -19.68 -14.22 25.18
CA VAL A 193 -19.19 -13.25 24.18
C VAL A 193 -19.13 -11.83 24.78
N ALA A 194 -20.14 -11.42 25.54
CA ALA A 194 -20.15 -10.12 26.20
C ALA A 194 -19.00 -9.97 27.21
N GLU A 195 -18.63 -11.06 27.91
CA GLU A 195 -17.46 -11.08 28.80
C GLU A 195 -16.17 -10.90 28.02
N VAL A 196 -15.97 -11.70 26.97
CA VAL A 196 -14.78 -11.61 26.11
C VAL A 196 -14.57 -10.18 25.60
N LEU A 197 -15.62 -9.53 25.10
CA LEU A 197 -15.53 -8.15 24.60
C LEU A 197 -15.21 -7.14 25.71
N ARG A 198 -15.70 -7.35 26.93
CA ARG A 198 -15.42 -6.47 28.07
C ARG A 198 -13.97 -6.60 28.51
N ASP A 199 -13.49 -7.83 28.64
CA ASP A 199 -12.10 -8.10 29.02
C ASP A 199 -11.10 -7.64 27.95
N ALA A 200 -11.49 -7.71 26.67
CA ALA A 200 -10.72 -7.22 25.54
C ALA A 200 -11.04 -5.76 25.14
N ALA A 201 -11.67 -4.96 26.01
CA ALA A 201 -11.93 -3.53 25.75
C ALA A 201 -10.63 -2.71 25.61
N SER A 202 -9.53 -3.22 26.18
CA SER A 202 -8.15 -2.78 25.97
C SER A 202 -7.29 -3.99 25.62
N PRO A 203 -6.10 -3.80 25.00
CA PRO A 203 -5.21 -4.91 24.66
C PRO A 203 -4.95 -5.85 25.86
N VAL A 204 -5.21 -7.15 25.67
CA VAL A 204 -5.06 -8.20 26.69
C VAL A 204 -4.34 -9.41 26.10
N ALA A 205 -3.47 -10.06 26.87
CA ALA A 205 -2.79 -11.27 26.39
C ALA A 205 -3.79 -12.41 26.18
N TRP A 206 -3.58 -13.23 25.13
CA TRP A 206 -4.41 -14.40 24.85
C TRP A 206 -4.66 -15.28 26.08
N ALA A 207 -3.58 -15.67 26.76
CA ALA A 207 -3.64 -16.57 27.91
C ALA A 207 -4.44 -15.97 29.08
N GLU A 208 -4.30 -14.65 29.29
CA GLU A 208 -5.00 -13.92 30.32
C GLU A 208 -6.50 -13.81 30.01
N LEU A 209 -6.87 -13.52 28.76
CA LEU A 209 -8.26 -13.48 28.34
C LEU A 209 -8.94 -14.84 28.52
N VAL A 210 -8.30 -15.92 28.08
CA VAL A 210 -8.83 -17.28 28.23
C VAL A 210 -9.00 -17.65 29.71
N ALA A 211 -8.03 -17.31 30.56
CA ALA A 211 -8.11 -17.56 32.00
C ALA A 211 -9.28 -16.81 32.65
N ARG A 212 -9.39 -15.49 32.43
CA ARG A 212 -10.46 -14.66 33.00
C ARG A 212 -11.86 -15.14 32.59
N VAL A 213 -12.04 -15.46 31.31
CA VAL A 213 -13.32 -15.98 30.80
C VAL A 213 -13.62 -17.36 31.36
N SER A 214 -12.61 -18.23 31.52
CA SER A 214 -12.79 -19.56 32.12
C SER A 214 -13.16 -19.46 33.61
N GLU A 215 -12.58 -18.51 34.35
CA GLU A 215 -12.94 -18.22 35.75
C GLU A 215 -14.36 -17.66 35.87
N ALA A 216 -14.78 -16.78 34.96
CA ALA A 216 -16.13 -16.21 34.93
C ALA A 216 -17.21 -17.25 34.57
N PHE A 217 -16.85 -18.31 33.82
CA PHE A 217 -17.76 -19.37 33.40
C PHE A 217 -17.22 -20.79 33.72
N PRO A 218 -17.16 -21.21 35.00
CA PRO A 218 -16.55 -22.49 35.40
C PRO A 218 -17.24 -23.74 34.83
N ALA A 219 -18.49 -23.62 34.41
CA ALA A 219 -19.25 -24.70 33.79
C ALA A 219 -18.92 -24.91 32.30
N ALA A 220 -18.22 -23.95 31.66
CA ALA A 220 -17.78 -24.06 30.28
C ALA A 220 -16.47 -24.87 30.20
N PRO A 221 -16.34 -25.87 29.31
CA PRO A 221 -15.08 -26.54 29.08
C PRO A 221 -14.01 -25.55 28.59
N SER A 222 -12.77 -25.66 29.08
CA SER A 222 -11.65 -24.79 28.69
C SER A 222 -11.45 -24.75 27.18
N ASP A 223 -11.56 -25.89 26.50
CA ASP A 223 -11.41 -25.97 25.04
C ASP A 223 -12.51 -25.18 24.31
N ALA A 224 -13.73 -25.12 24.86
CA ALA A 224 -14.82 -24.35 24.27
C ALA A 224 -14.59 -22.83 24.38
N VAL A 225 -13.95 -22.38 25.46
CA VAL A 225 -13.54 -20.96 25.61
C VAL A 225 -12.45 -20.62 24.60
N VAL A 226 -11.44 -21.49 24.46
CA VAL A 226 -10.37 -21.33 23.47
C VAL A 226 -10.95 -21.26 22.05
N ASP A 227 -11.83 -22.18 21.68
CA ASP A 227 -12.48 -22.22 20.37
C ASP A 227 -13.37 -20.99 20.11
N LEU A 228 -14.04 -20.48 21.14
CA LEU A 228 -14.80 -19.23 21.04
C LEU A 228 -13.87 -18.05 20.71
N VAL A 229 -12.78 -17.86 21.46
CA VAL A 229 -11.84 -16.76 21.23
C VAL A 229 -11.22 -16.89 19.83
N ARG A 230 -10.83 -18.10 19.41
CA ARG A 230 -10.34 -18.37 18.04
C ARG A 230 -11.37 -17.97 16.98
N THR A 231 -12.64 -18.31 17.21
CA THR A 231 -13.73 -17.96 16.30
C THR A 231 -13.92 -16.45 16.21
N LEU A 232 -13.83 -15.73 17.33
CA LEU A 232 -13.97 -14.28 17.35
C LEU A 232 -12.80 -13.58 16.62
N VAL A 233 -11.57 -14.09 16.75
CA VAL A 233 -10.41 -13.62 15.96
C VAL A 233 -10.62 -13.91 14.47
N ALA A 234 -10.95 -15.16 14.11
CA ALA A 234 -11.13 -15.57 12.72
C ALA A 234 -12.27 -14.83 12.00
N ARG A 235 -13.25 -14.32 12.76
CA ARG A 235 -14.39 -13.54 12.25
C ARG A 235 -14.18 -12.02 12.35
N GLY A 236 -13.04 -11.56 12.87
CA GLY A 236 -12.67 -10.15 12.99
C GLY A 236 -13.28 -9.40 14.18
N PHE A 237 -14.01 -10.06 15.08
CA PHE A 237 -14.56 -9.41 16.29
C PHE A 237 -13.47 -9.10 17.33
N LEU A 238 -12.38 -9.87 17.29
CA LEU A 238 -11.16 -9.58 18.03
C LEU A 238 -10.03 -9.34 17.04
N LEU A 239 -9.35 -8.22 17.19
CA LEU A 239 -8.12 -7.89 16.49
C LEU A 239 -6.93 -8.40 17.29
N THR A 240 -5.84 -8.73 16.58
CA THR A 240 -4.56 -9.13 17.20
C THR A 240 -3.48 -8.09 16.91
N ASP A 241 -2.42 -8.05 17.72
CA ASP A 241 -1.23 -7.23 17.45
C ASP A 241 -0.28 -7.81 16.36
N LEU A 242 -0.68 -8.88 15.67
CA LEU A 242 0.13 -9.50 14.61
C LEU A 242 0.23 -8.64 13.34
N PHE A 243 -0.84 -7.92 12.97
CA PHE A 243 -0.80 -7.02 11.81
C PHE A 243 -0.08 -5.72 12.21
N PRO A 244 0.94 -5.27 11.46
CA PRO A 244 1.69 -4.07 11.80
C PRO A 244 0.86 -2.79 11.65
N ALA A 245 1.21 -1.76 12.41
CA ALA A 245 0.61 -0.43 12.25
C ALA A 245 0.86 0.14 10.84
N PRO A 246 -0.04 1.00 10.31
CA PRO A 246 0.08 1.53 8.94
C PRO A 246 1.36 2.33 8.66
N ASP A 247 1.99 2.88 9.70
CA ASP A 247 3.24 3.65 9.67
C ASP A 247 4.49 2.79 9.94
N SER A 248 4.33 1.47 10.11
CA SER A 248 5.44 0.55 10.32
C SER A 248 6.38 0.54 9.12
N THR A 249 7.66 0.81 9.38
CA THR A 249 8.73 0.77 8.38
C THR A 249 9.31 -0.63 8.18
N ASP A 250 8.97 -1.60 9.04
CA ASP A 250 9.45 -2.99 8.97
C ASP A 250 8.31 -3.99 9.26
N PRO A 251 7.32 -4.10 8.35
CA PRO A 251 6.14 -4.94 8.58
C PRO A 251 6.49 -6.44 8.72
N LEU A 252 7.51 -6.94 8.00
CA LEU A 252 7.94 -8.34 8.11
C LEU A 252 8.65 -8.61 9.44
N GLY A 253 9.53 -7.70 9.87
CA GLY A 253 10.18 -7.78 11.18
C GLY A 253 9.16 -7.75 12.32
N HIS A 254 8.14 -6.88 12.22
CA HIS A 254 7.02 -6.85 13.17
C HIS A 254 6.37 -8.22 13.31
N ILE A 255 5.90 -8.82 12.20
CA ILE A 255 5.24 -10.14 12.23
C ILE A 255 6.17 -11.20 12.82
N ARG A 256 7.41 -11.29 12.31
CA ARG A 256 8.43 -12.25 12.77
C ARG A 256 8.58 -12.21 14.28
N ASP A 257 8.64 -11.01 14.86
CA ASP A 257 8.89 -10.84 16.30
C ASP A 257 7.73 -11.35 17.18
N ARG A 258 6.52 -11.47 16.64
CA ARG A 258 5.34 -12.02 17.33
C ARG A 258 5.17 -13.53 17.14
N LEU A 259 5.96 -14.15 16.26
CA LEU A 259 5.93 -15.59 16.06
C LEU A 259 6.75 -16.31 17.15
N PRO A 260 6.33 -17.51 17.61
CA PRO A 260 7.07 -18.31 18.58
C PRO A 260 8.50 -18.64 18.13
N GLU A 261 9.43 -18.71 19.09
CA GLU A 261 10.79 -19.19 18.86
C GLU A 261 10.76 -20.65 18.38
N GLY A 262 11.27 -20.92 17.17
CA GLY A 262 11.27 -22.25 16.54
C GLY A 262 10.28 -22.43 15.39
N LEU A 263 9.36 -21.49 15.16
CA LEU A 263 8.51 -21.54 13.97
C LEU A 263 9.35 -21.26 12.72
N LEU A 264 9.43 -22.22 11.79
CA LEU A 264 10.25 -22.13 10.56
C LEU A 264 10.00 -20.84 9.76
N LEU A 265 8.75 -20.38 9.77
CA LEU A 265 8.32 -19.15 9.11
C LEU A 265 9.11 -17.90 9.56
N ARG A 266 9.63 -17.86 10.80
CA ARG A 266 10.51 -16.76 11.22
C ARG A 266 11.73 -16.60 10.32
N GLY A 267 12.35 -17.72 9.96
CA GLY A 267 13.51 -17.75 9.07
C GLY A 267 13.14 -17.36 7.63
N GLU A 268 11.99 -17.82 7.15
CA GLU A 268 11.46 -17.44 5.83
C GLU A 268 11.19 -15.93 5.72
N LEU A 269 10.53 -15.35 6.74
CA LEU A 269 10.28 -13.90 6.80
C LEU A 269 11.58 -13.10 6.86
N GLU A 270 12.60 -13.58 7.59
CA GLU A 270 13.91 -12.93 7.64
C GLU A 270 14.62 -13.01 6.28
N GLY A 271 14.53 -14.15 5.58
CA GLY A 271 15.07 -14.30 4.24
C GLY A 271 14.43 -13.33 3.24
N ILE A 272 13.11 -13.21 3.26
CA ILE A 272 12.39 -12.22 2.43
C ILE A 272 12.85 -10.80 2.78
N ARG A 273 12.88 -10.45 4.07
CA ARG A 273 13.30 -9.14 4.56
C ARG A 273 14.73 -8.78 4.14
N ALA A 274 15.64 -9.74 4.14
CA ALA A 274 17.02 -9.55 3.66
C ALA A 274 17.06 -9.25 2.15
N GLU A 275 16.28 -9.95 1.33
CA GLU A 275 16.18 -9.68 -0.11
C GLU A 275 15.54 -8.30 -0.40
N LEU A 276 14.53 -7.88 0.37
CA LEU A 276 13.96 -6.54 0.23
C LEU A 276 14.99 -5.45 0.54
N ARG A 277 15.75 -5.59 1.63
CA ARG A 277 16.85 -4.67 1.97
C ARG A 277 17.92 -4.62 0.89
N ARG A 278 18.33 -5.79 0.39
CA ARG A 278 19.26 -5.91 -0.73
C ARG A 278 18.73 -5.17 -1.96
N CYS A 279 17.44 -5.23 -2.25
CA CYS A 279 16.85 -4.45 -3.32
C CYS A 279 17.07 -2.95 -3.07
N GLU A 280 16.68 -2.43 -1.91
CA GLU A 280 16.78 -0.99 -1.58
C GLU A 280 18.20 -0.43 -1.61
N GLU A 281 19.21 -1.26 -1.30
CA GLU A 281 20.63 -0.89 -1.35
C GLU A 281 21.19 -0.83 -2.79
N LEU A 282 20.61 -1.59 -3.72
CA LEU A 282 21.07 -1.66 -5.10
C LEU A 282 20.41 -0.57 -5.96
N PRO A 283 21.15 0.04 -6.91
CA PRO A 283 20.57 1.03 -7.81
C PRO A 283 19.58 0.38 -8.79
N ALA A 284 18.45 1.06 -9.03
CA ALA A 284 17.50 0.66 -10.05
C ALA A 284 18.13 0.79 -11.45
N GLY A 285 17.85 -0.16 -12.33
CA GLY A 285 18.39 -0.16 -13.70
C GLY A 285 19.91 -0.38 -13.80
N GLY A 286 20.52 -0.99 -12.78
CA GLY A 286 21.93 -1.39 -12.80
C GLY A 286 22.21 -2.66 -13.63
N ASP A 287 23.16 -3.47 -13.17
CA ASP A 287 23.61 -4.72 -13.82
C ASP A 287 22.64 -5.91 -13.72
N GLY A 288 21.43 -5.68 -13.21
CA GLY A 288 20.42 -6.71 -12.98
C GLY A 288 20.46 -7.37 -11.60
N ALA A 289 21.42 -7.05 -10.73
CA ALA A 289 21.47 -7.61 -9.37
C ALA A 289 20.20 -7.29 -8.55
N ARG A 290 19.66 -6.07 -8.70
CA ARG A 290 18.42 -5.65 -8.04
C ARG A 290 17.20 -6.41 -8.58
N LEU A 291 17.11 -6.54 -9.90
CA LEU A 291 16.04 -7.31 -10.55
C LEU A 291 16.05 -8.77 -10.06
N LYS A 292 17.22 -9.38 -9.93
CA LYS A 292 17.34 -10.74 -9.39
C LYS A 292 16.88 -10.83 -7.93
N ALA A 293 17.27 -9.89 -7.08
CA ALA A 293 16.80 -9.85 -5.68
C ALA A 293 15.27 -9.67 -5.59
N LEU A 294 14.69 -8.82 -6.45
CA LEU A 294 13.25 -8.64 -6.55
C LEU A 294 12.53 -9.95 -6.95
N GLN A 295 13.10 -10.69 -7.91
CA GLN A 295 12.55 -11.97 -8.36
C GLN A 295 12.61 -13.03 -7.25
N VAL A 296 13.74 -13.15 -6.54
CA VAL A 296 13.88 -14.06 -5.40
C VAL A 296 12.89 -13.72 -4.28
N ALA A 297 12.77 -12.44 -3.91
CA ALA A 297 11.79 -11.99 -2.93
C ALA A 297 10.37 -12.35 -3.37
N ARG A 298 9.99 -12.05 -4.62
CA ARG A 298 8.68 -12.38 -5.19
C ARG A 298 8.40 -13.87 -5.15
N GLU A 299 9.37 -14.72 -5.52
CA GLU A 299 9.24 -16.17 -5.51
C GLU A 299 8.97 -16.68 -4.09
N HIS A 300 9.78 -16.28 -3.11
CA HIS A 300 9.58 -16.66 -1.71
C HIS A 300 8.23 -16.18 -1.16
N MET A 301 7.85 -14.93 -1.43
CA MET A 301 6.58 -14.36 -0.98
C MET A 301 5.37 -15.08 -1.61
N THR A 302 5.46 -15.42 -2.89
CA THR A 302 4.40 -16.14 -3.62
C THR A 302 4.28 -17.58 -3.10
N ALA A 303 5.40 -18.24 -2.79
CA ALA A 303 5.42 -19.57 -2.19
C ALA A 303 4.80 -19.57 -0.79
N LEU A 304 5.05 -18.53 0.01
CA LEU A 304 4.47 -18.37 1.33
C LEU A 304 2.95 -18.12 1.27
N CYS A 305 2.51 -17.21 0.41
CA CYS A 305 1.10 -16.94 0.19
C CYS A 305 0.85 -16.47 -1.27
N PRO A 306 0.13 -17.26 -2.09
CA PRO A 306 -0.13 -16.90 -3.47
C PRO A 306 -0.91 -15.58 -3.61
N SER A 307 -0.40 -14.66 -4.42
CA SER A 307 -1.04 -13.38 -4.76
C SER A 307 -0.46 -12.82 -6.06
N ASP A 308 -1.29 -12.11 -6.84
CA ASP A 308 -0.84 -11.44 -8.07
C ASP A 308 0.12 -10.28 -7.78
N HIS A 309 -0.08 -9.63 -6.64
CA HIS A 309 0.75 -8.56 -6.12
C HIS A 309 1.26 -8.97 -4.74
N VAL A 310 2.59 -9.04 -4.60
CA VAL A 310 3.30 -9.37 -3.35
C VAL A 310 4.23 -8.25 -2.90
N LEU A 311 4.58 -7.33 -3.81
CA LEU A 311 5.48 -6.20 -3.55
C LEU A 311 4.79 -4.90 -3.93
N HIS A 312 5.12 -3.87 -3.17
CA HIS A 312 4.82 -2.48 -3.47
C HIS A 312 6.13 -1.70 -3.52
N VAL A 313 6.28 -0.84 -4.53
CA VAL A 313 7.49 -0.03 -4.71
C VAL A 313 7.10 1.43 -4.92
N ASP A 314 7.74 2.29 -4.13
CA ASP A 314 7.64 3.73 -4.22
C ASP A 314 8.99 4.31 -4.66
N LEU A 315 9.01 5.08 -5.74
CA LEU A 315 10.22 5.73 -6.23
C LEU A 315 10.38 7.12 -5.60
N VAL A 316 11.47 7.34 -4.89
CA VAL A 316 11.92 8.64 -4.40
C VAL A 316 12.87 9.24 -5.43
N LEU A 317 12.49 10.39 -5.97
CA LEU A 317 13.23 11.10 -6.99
C LEU A 317 14.46 11.79 -6.36
N ASP A 318 15.59 11.67 -7.04
CA ASP A 318 16.80 12.46 -6.74
C ASP A 318 16.65 13.84 -7.38
N ALA A 319 15.82 14.67 -6.75
CA ALA A 319 15.53 16.01 -7.20
C ALA A 319 15.58 16.99 -6.02
N ASP A 320 16.09 18.20 -6.29
CA ASP A 320 15.98 19.36 -5.40
C ASP A 320 15.38 20.50 -6.23
N VAL A 321 14.19 20.94 -5.85
CA VAL A 321 13.39 21.90 -6.61
C VAL A 321 12.97 23.05 -5.71
N VAL A 322 13.29 24.26 -6.17
CA VAL A 322 12.86 25.51 -5.54
C VAL A 322 11.88 26.19 -6.47
N LEU A 323 10.66 26.40 -5.98
CA LEU A 323 9.62 27.17 -6.63
C LEU A 323 9.75 28.63 -6.19
N PRO A 324 9.71 29.61 -7.10
CA PRO A 324 9.80 31.01 -6.72
C PRO A 324 8.54 31.43 -5.92
N GLU A 325 8.66 32.43 -5.06
CA GLU A 325 7.57 32.92 -4.21
C GLU A 325 6.30 33.31 -5.00
N VAL A 326 6.43 33.78 -6.24
CA VAL A 326 5.27 34.04 -7.11
C VAL A 326 4.40 32.79 -7.32
N VAL A 327 4.99 31.59 -7.38
CA VAL A 327 4.23 30.34 -7.50
C VAL A 327 3.49 30.02 -6.20
N ARG A 328 4.06 30.37 -5.03
CA ARG A 328 3.37 30.26 -3.74
C ARG A 328 2.11 31.12 -3.75
N GLU A 329 2.26 32.39 -4.13
CA GLU A 329 1.14 33.34 -4.21
C GLU A 329 0.06 32.83 -5.18
N GLU A 330 0.44 32.27 -6.34
CA GLU A 330 -0.54 31.67 -7.26
C GLU A 330 -1.32 30.51 -6.62
N PHE A 331 -0.66 29.60 -5.89
CA PHE A 331 -1.35 28.51 -5.20
C PHE A 331 -2.35 29.03 -4.17
N GLU A 332 -1.94 30.02 -3.39
CA GLU A 332 -2.77 30.65 -2.35
C GLU A 332 -4.01 31.33 -2.93
N ARG A 333 -3.85 32.05 -4.05
CA ARG A 333 -4.95 32.67 -4.79
C ARG A 333 -5.88 31.62 -5.40
N ALA A 334 -5.33 30.56 -5.99
CA ALA A 334 -6.11 29.48 -6.57
C ALA A 334 -6.94 28.74 -5.50
N ALA A 335 -6.34 28.38 -4.36
CA ALA A 335 -7.03 27.75 -3.24
C ALA A 335 -8.15 28.65 -2.70
N THR A 336 -7.88 29.95 -2.52
CA THR A 336 -8.88 30.93 -2.11
C THR A 336 -10.04 31.02 -3.10
N ALA A 337 -9.77 31.02 -4.41
CA ALA A 337 -10.81 31.05 -5.43
C ALA A 337 -11.66 29.77 -5.40
N LEU A 338 -11.03 28.60 -5.35
CA LEU A 338 -11.73 27.31 -5.28
C LEU A 338 -12.62 27.20 -4.03
N TRP A 339 -12.14 27.67 -2.88
CA TRP A 339 -12.92 27.71 -1.65
C TRP A 339 -14.12 28.65 -1.76
N ARG A 340 -13.96 29.84 -2.34
CA ARG A 340 -15.08 30.79 -2.55
C ARG A 340 -16.12 30.28 -3.55
N LEU A 341 -15.71 29.42 -4.49
CA LEU A 341 -16.60 28.76 -5.44
C LEU A 341 -17.21 27.47 -4.89
N SER A 342 -16.76 27.00 -3.71
CA SER A 342 -17.34 25.82 -3.09
C SER A 342 -18.80 26.09 -2.70
N PRO A 343 -19.69 25.09 -2.78
CA PRO A 343 -21.05 25.25 -2.31
C PRO A 343 -21.05 25.74 -0.86
N PRO A 344 -21.92 26.70 -0.50
CA PRO A 344 -22.05 27.10 0.89
C PRO A 344 -22.36 25.84 1.71
N SER A 345 -21.52 25.54 2.70
CA SER A 345 -21.76 24.42 3.60
C SER A 345 -23.14 24.63 4.22
N ALA A 346 -24.12 23.82 3.83
CA ALA A 346 -25.36 23.74 4.57
C ALA A 346 -24.95 23.30 5.98
N ALA A 347 -25.23 24.14 6.98
CA ALA A 347 -25.05 23.75 8.37
C ALA A 347 -25.70 22.38 8.55
N VAL A 348 -24.92 21.39 8.98
CA VAL A 348 -25.44 20.06 9.27
C VAL A 348 -26.54 20.26 10.31
N PRO A 349 -27.82 19.96 10.02
CA PRO A 349 -28.85 20.07 11.02
C PRO A 349 -28.46 19.18 12.20
N PRO A 350 -28.62 19.65 13.45
CA PRO A 350 -28.27 18.84 14.61
C PRO A 350 -28.97 17.48 14.51
N ALA A 351 -28.22 16.41 14.78
CA ALA A 351 -28.75 15.06 14.78
C ALA A 351 -30.04 15.01 15.62
N PRO A 352 -31.11 14.34 15.15
CA PRO A 352 -32.34 14.24 15.91
C PRO A 352 -32.02 13.64 17.28
N ALA A 353 -32.38 14.38 18.33
CA ALA A 353 -32.21 13.92 19.70
C ALA A 353 -32.88 12.56 19.85
N ASP A 354 -32.08 11.59 20.27
CA ASP A 354 -32.45 10.20 20.51
C ASP A 354 -33.70 10.16 21.40
N ARG A 355 -34.86 9.88 20.80
CA ARG A 355 -36.10 9.70 21.56
C ARG A 355 -36.03 8.33 22.22
N ARG A 356 -35.39 8.29 23.39
CA ARG A 356 -35.56 7.20 24.35
C ARG A 356 -37.06 6.94 24.55
N ARG A 357 -37.51 5.74 24.18
CA ARG A 357 -38.68 5.08 24.76
C ARG A 357 -38.37 3.61 24.95
#